data_AF-A0A705VSS1-F1
#
_entry.id   AF-A0A705VSS1-F1
#
_cell.length_a   1.000
_cell.length_b   1.000
_cell.length_c   1.000
_cell.angle_alpha   90.00
_cell.angle_beta   90.00
_cell.angle_gamma   90.00
#
_symmetry.space_group_name_H-M   'P 1'
#
loop_
_entity.id
_entity.type
_entity.pdbx_description
1 polymer ?
#
loop_
_entity_poly.entity_id
_entity_poly.type
_entity_poly.pdbx_seq_one_letter_code
_entity_poly.pdbx_strand_id
1 'polypeptide(L)'
;NIRPMMTTGTVFFIAGLIGFIFSGDNLFFWGLSAAVFTIGEIIYAPGEYMLIDNIAPAGMKASYFSAQSLGWLGAAVNPLASGVILTTLPAWSLFVVLIIAIVFAWALMLKGMRITPTQQAITC
;
A
#
# COMPACT_ATOMS: atom_id res chain seq x y z
N ASN A 1 -1.36 10.97 14.32
CA ASN A 1 -2.49 10.02 14.16
C ASN A 1 -2.32 9.31 12.81
N ILE A 2 -1.95 8.03 12.80
CA ILE A 2 -1.48 7.29 11.60
C ILE A 2 -2.64 6.97 10.64
N ARG A 3 -3.84 6.71 11.18
CA ARG A 3 -5.03 6.35 10.41
C ARG A 3 -5.42 7.36 9.32
N PRO A 4 -5.61 8.66 9.61
CA PRO A 4 -5.96 9.63 8.58
C PRO A 4 -4.83 9.82 7.57
N MET A 5 -3.57 9.79 8.02
CA MET A 5 -2.40 9.92 7.15
C MET A 5 -2.37 8.81 6.09
N MET A 6 -2.49 7.55 6.51
CA MET A 6 -2.49 6.43 5.58
C MET A 6 -3.70 6.47 4.64
N THR A 7 -4.87 6.89 5.14
CA THR A 7 -6.07 7.07 4.30
C THR A 7 -5.86 8.13 3.23
N THR A 8 -5.21 9.25 3.56
CA THR A 8 -4.82 10.26 2.57
C THR A 8 -3.91 9.68 1.50
N GLY A 9 -2.90 8.89 1.89
CA GLY A 9 -2.03 8.19 0.94
C GLY A 9 -2.80 7.25 0.00
N THR A 10 -3.76 6.50 0.54
CA THR A 10 -4.63 5.60 -0.26
C THR A 10 -5.43 6.38 -1.30
N VAL A 11 -5.97 7.55 -0.93
CA VAL A 11 -6.71 8.41 -1.87
C VAL A 11 -5.81 8.90 -3.00
N PHE A 12 -4.57 9.31 -2.70
CA PHE A 12 -3.60 9.73 -3.73
C PHE A 12 -3.24 8.58 -4.68
N PHE A 13 -3.05 7.36 -4.16
CA PHE A 13 -2.85 6.19 -5.01
C PHE A 13 -4.02 5.94 -5.95
N ILE A 14 -5.24 5.92 -5.42
CA ILE A 14 -6.45 5.69 -6.23
C ILE A 14 -6.61 6.80 -7.28
N ALA A 15 -6.41 8.07 -6.89
CA ALA A 15 -6.49 9.20 -7.81
C ALA A 15 -5.46 9.11 -8.94
N GLY A 16 -4.22 8.74 -8.63
CA GLY A 16 -3.17 8.52 -9.64
C GLY A 16 -3.50 7.36 -10.59
N LEU A 17 -3.99 6.24 -10.05
CA LEU A 17 -4.41 5.08 -10.85
C LEU A 17 -5.60 5.37 -11.77
N ILE A 18 -6.58 6.14 -11.29
CA ILE A 18 -7.68 6.65 -12.12
C ILE A 18 -7.13 7.57 -13.21
N GLY A 19 -6.18 8.44 -12.88
CA GLY A 19 -5.49 9.29 -13.85
C GLY A 19 -4.83 8.49 -14.97
N PHE A 20 -4.13 7.40 -14.65
CA PHE A 20 -3.52 6.53 -15.66
C PHE A 20 -4.55 5.89 -16.60
N ILE A 21 -5.73 5.51 -16.11
CA ILE A 21 -6.81 4.95 -16.96
C ILE A 21 -7.24 5.97 -18.02
N PHE A 22 -7.32 7.25 -17.68
CA PHE A 22 -7.79 8.31 -18.59
C PHE A 22 -6.68 9.01 -19.37
N SER A 23 -5.41 8.69 -19.11
CA SER A 23 -4.28 9.39 -19.73
C SER A 23 -4.14 9.11 -21.23
N GLY A 24 -4.64 7.96 -21.72
CA GLY A 24 -4.54 7.57 -23.13
C GLY A 24 -3.10 7.67 -23.65
N ASP A 25 -2.92 8.32 -24.79
CA ASP A 25 -1.60 8.55 -25.42
C ASP A 25 -0.93 9.87 -24.97
N ASN A 26 -1.52 10.60 -24.02
CA ASN A 26 -1.03 11.92 -23.63
C ASN A 26 0.02 11.81 -22.50
N LEU A 27 1.29 12.02 -22.88
CA LEU A 27 2.42 11.96 -21.96
C LEU A 27 2.32 12.94 -20.78
N PHE A 28 1.72 14.11 -20.96
CA PHE A 28 1.55 15.07 -19.88
C PHE A 28 0.60 14.54 -18.79
N PHE A 29 -0.52 13.92 -19.19
CA PHE A 29 -1.45 13.31 -18.24
C PHE A 29 -0.85 12.09 -17.55
N TRP A 30 -0.02 11.31 -18.24
CA TRP A 30 0.78 10.25 -17.63
C TRP A 30 1.71 10.80 -16.54
N GLY A 31 2.43 11.88 -16.83
CA GLY A 31 3.32 12.54 -15.86
C GLY A 31 2.58 13.09 -14.64
N LEU A 32 1.42 13.73 -14.86
CA LEU A 32 0.58 14.23 -13.77
C LEU A 32 0.03 13.09 -12.90
N SER A 33 -0.43 12.01 -13.52
CA SER A 33 -0.95 10.82 -12.82
C SER A 33 0.15 10.16 -11.97
N ALA A 34 1.36 10.05 -12.51
CA ALA A 34 2.52 9.55 -11.78
C ALA A 34 2.86 10.43 -10.58
N ALA A 35 2.88 11.77 -10.75
CA ALA A 35 3.14 12.68 -9.64
C ALA A 35 2.11 12.54 -8.51
N VAL A 36 0.82 12.42 -8.86
CA VAL A 36 -0.26 12.20 -7.89
C VAL A 36 -0.10 10.85 -7.18
N PHE A 37 0.21 9.79 -7.91
CA PHE A 37 0.46 8.47 -7.36
C PHE A 37 1.65 8.48 -6.37
N THR A 38 2.74 9.15 -6.72
CA THR A 38 3.95 9.25 -5.90
C THR A 38 3.75 10.02 -4.60
N ILE A 39 2.80 10.95 -4.53
CA ILE A 39 2.40 11.54 -3.24
C ILE A 39 1.88 10.44 -2.29
N GLY A 40 1.13 9.48 -2.81
CA GLY A 40 0.71 8.29 -2.07
C GLY A 40 1.91 7.46 -1.59
N GLU A 41 2.88 7.21 -2.47
CA GLU A 41 4.12 6.46 -2.16
C GLU A 41 4.90 7.12 -1.03
N ILE A 42 5.10 8.44 -1.08
CA ILE A 42 5.85 9.20 -0.07
C ILE A 42 5.17 9.15 1.30
N ILE A 43 3.85 9.03 1.35
CA ILE A 43 3.11 8.88 2.61
C ILE A 43 3.20 7.43 3.14
N TYR A 44 3.05 6.45 2.25
CA TYR A 44 3.06 5.03 2.63
C TYR A 44 4.45 4.53 3.02
N ALA A 45 5.50 4.97 2.33
CA ALA A 45 6.87 4.54 2.57
C ALA A 45 7.31 4.66 4.05
N PRO A 46 7.16 5.82 4.73
CA PRO A 46 7.39 5.90 6.17
C PRO A 46 6.19 5.41 7.00
N GLY A 47 4.97 5.52 6.47
CA GLY A 47 3.73 5.20 7.17
C GLY A 47 3.62 3.73 7.59
N GLU A 48 4.06 2.80 6.76
CA GLU A 48 4.05 1.37 7.07
C GLU A 48 4.97 1.03 8.26
N TYR A 49 6.18 1.60 8.31
CA TYR A 49 7.09 1.41 9.44
C TYR A 49 6.52 2.01 10.73
N MET A 50 5.90 3.21 10.65
CA MET A 50 5.23 3.82 11.80
C MET A 50 4.07 2.97 12.30
N LEU A 51 3.30 2.36 11.40
CA LEU A 51 2.19 1.48 11.75
C LEU A 51 2.68 0.25 12.50
N ILE A 52 3.75 -0.39 12.02
CA ILE A 52 4.34 -1.55 12.67
C ILE A 52 4.87 -1.21 14.06
N ASP A 53 5.56 -0.07 14.20
CA ASP A 53 6.06 0.40 15.49
C ASP A 53 4.92 0.65 16.51
N ASN A 54 3.75 1.08 16.04
CA ASN A 54 2.58 1.33 16.88
C ASN A 54 1.82 0.06 17.30
N ILE A 55 1.83 -0.99 16.47
CA ILE A 55 1.13 -2.25 16.79
C ILE A 55 2.03 -3.23 17.55
N ALA A 56 3.36 -3.14 17.41
CA ALA A 56 4.29 -4.08 17.99
C ALA A 56 4.41 -3.92 19.52
N PRO A 57 4.16 -4.98 20.31
CA PRO A 57 4.39 -4.95 21.75
C PRO A 57 5.86 -4.76 22.12
N ALA A 58 6.11 -4.33 23.36
CA ALA A 58 7.46 -4.17 23.90
C ALA A 58 8.27 -5.48 23.75
N GLY A 59 9.50 -5.39 23.26
CA GLY A 59 10.38 -6.54 23.03
C GLY A 59 10.10 -7.36 21.76
N MET A 60 8.95 -7.17 21.09
CA MET A 60 8.60 -7.94 19.88
C MET A 60 8.77 -7.18 18.55
N LYS A 61 9.27 -5.93 18.59
CA LYS A 61 9.44 -5.08 17.40
C LYS A 61 10.23 -5.79 16.29
N ALA A 62 11.31 -6.49 16.63
CA ALA A 62 12.13 -7.22 15.67
C ALA A 62 11.35 -8.28 14.87
N SER A 63 10.49 -9.06 15.55
CA SER A 63 9.66 -10.07 14.90
C SER A 63 8.55 -9.47 14.02
N TYR A 64 8.03 -8.29 14.39
CA TYR A 64 7.05 -7.59 13.58
C TYR A 64 7.68 -6.97 12.32
N PHE A 65 8.87 -6.38 12.43
CA PHE A 65 9.63 -5.90 11.26
C PHE A 65 10.12 -7.04 10.37
N SER A 66 10.46 -8.22 10.92
CA SER A 66 10.78 -9.38 10.08
C SER A 66 9.56 -9.90 9.31
N ALA A 67 8.36 -9.85 9.90
CA ALA A 67 7.12 -10.15 9.21
C ALA A 67 6.81 -9.14 8.10
N GLN A 68 7.11 -7.85 8.30
CA GLN A 68 6.98 -6.83 7.24
C GLN A 68 7.81 -7.16 6.00
N SER A 69 8.99 -7.75 6.17
CA SER A 69 9.83 -8.15 5.04
C SER A 69 9.15 -9.17 4.11
N LEU A 70 8.07 -9.84 4.52
CA LEU A 70 7.25 -10.65 3.60
C LEU A 70 6.60 -9.80 2.49
N GLY A 71 6.48 -8.48 2.67
CA GLY A 71 6.05 -7.54 1.63
C GLY A 71 6.92 -7.59 0.37
N TRP A 72 8.20 -7.97 0.48
CA TRP A 72 9.08 -8.19 -0.67
C TRP A 72 8.62 -9.33 -1.57
N LEU A 73 7.91 -10.33 -1.04
CA LEU A 73 7.29 -11.37 -1.86
C LEU A 73 6.17 -10.78 -2.73
N GLY A 74 5.37 -9.87 -2.18
CA GLY A 74 4.38 -9.13 -2.95
C GLY A 74 5.02 -8.33 -4.09
N ALA A 75 6.12 -7.64 -3.80
CA ALA A 75 6.88 -6.91 -4.81
C ALA A 75 7.43 -7.83 -5.92
N ALA A 76 7.92 -9.03 -5.56
CA ALA A 76 8.41 -10.01 -6.53
C ALA A 76 7.29 -10.64 -7.37
N VAL A 77 6.11 -10.86 -6.79
CA VAL A 77 4.94 -11.43 -7.49
C VAL A 77 4.27 -10.41 -8.42
N ASN A 78 4.38 -9.12 -8.11
CA ASN A 78 3.69 -8.07 -8.85
C ASN A 78 4.00 -8.06 -10.36
N PRO A 79 5.26 -8.08 -10.85
CA PRO A 79 5.57 -8.13 -12.29
C PRO A 79 4.95 -9.33 -13.01
N LEU A 80 4.92 -10.50 -12.36
CA LEU A 80 4.31 -11.70 -12.93
C LEU A 80 2.80 -11.53 -13.05
N ALA A 81 2.13 -11.07 -12.00
CA ALA A 81 0.69 -10.83 -12.01
C ALA A 81 0.32 -9.74 -13.03
N SER A 82 1.01 -8.60 -13.01
CA SER A 82 0.77 -7.50 -13.96
C SER A 82 1.07 -7.90 -15.40
N GLY A 83 2.12 -8.69 -15.63
CA GLY A 83 2.46 -9.22 -16.95
C GLY A 83 1.38 -10.12 -17.52
N VAL A 84 0.84 -11.03 -16.71
CA VAL A 84 -0.31 -11.88 -17.12
C VAL A 84 -1.53 -11.01 -17.43
N ILE A 85 -1.84 -10.02 -16.59
CA ILE A 85 -2.97 -9.12 -16.83
C ILE A 85 -2.80 -8.36 -18.15
N LEU A 86 -1.65 -7.74 -18.38
CA LEU A 86 -1.39 -6.94 -19.58
C LEU A 86 -1.34 -7.78 -20.88
N THR A 87 -1.09 -9.09 -20.80
CA THR A 87 -1.05 -9.97 -21.96
C THR A 87 -2.38 -10.65 -22.27
N THR A 88 -3.29 -10.73 -21.29
CA THR A 88 -4.57 -11.45 -21.42
C THR A 88 -5.81 -10.56 -21.36
N LEU A 89 -5.67 -9.36 -20.80
CA LEU A 89 -6.77 -8.41 -20.57
C LEU A 89 -6.42 -7.04 -21.15
N PRO A 90 -7.42 -6.15 -21.36
CA PRO A 90 -7.17 -4.77 -21.75
C PRO A 90 -6.30 -4.03 -20.73
N ALA A 91 -5.42 -3.13 -21.17
CA ALA A 91 -4.46 -2.45 -20.30
C ALA A 91 -5.09 -1.71 -19.11
N TRP A 92 -6.28 -1.12 -19.28
CA TRP A 92 -7.00 -0.43 -18.20
C TRP A 92 -7.32 -1.35 -17.00
N SER A 93 -7.45 -2.66 -17.24
CA SER A 93 -7.78 -3.63 -16.20
C SER A 93 -6.69 -3.74 -15.13
N LEU A 94 -5.42 -3.50 -15.49
CA LEU A 94 -4.31 -3.49 -14.53
C LEU A 94 -4.53 -2.44 -13.44
N PHE A 95 -4.86 -1.22 -13.83
CA PHE A 95 -5.08 -0.13 -12.89
C PHE A 95 -6.29 -0.40 -11.98
N VAL A 96 -7.36 -1.00 -12.51
CA VAL A 96 -8.53 -1.39 -11.71
C VAL A 96 -8.18 -2.49 -10.70
N VAL A 97 -7.41 -3.50 -11.10
CA VAL A 97 -6.93 -4.55 -10.18
C VAL A 97 -6.06 -3.95 -9.08
N LEU A 98 -5.17 -3.02 -9.40
CA LEU A 98 -4.34 -2.31 -8.42
C LEU A 98 -5.17 -1.45 -7.46
N ILE A 99 -6.20 -0.75 -7.94
CA ILE A 99 -7.15 -0.02 -7.09
C ILE A 99 -7.81 -0.96 -6.09
N ILE A 100 -8.32 -2.11 -6.55
CA ILE A 100 -8.95 -3.11 -5.67
C ILE A 100 -7.94 -3.62 -4.63
N ALA A 101 -6.70 -3.92 -5.05
CA ALA A 101 -5.65 -4.38 -4.16
C ALA A 101 -5.30 -3.34 -3.08
N ILE A 102 -5.17 -2.06 -3.45
CA ILE A 102 -4.90 -0.95 -2.52
C ILE A 102 -6.06 -0.75 -1.54
N VAL A 103 -7.31 -0.78 -2.01
CA VAL A 103 -8.49 -0.68 -1.14
C VAL A 103 -8.54 -1.86 -0.15
N PHE A 104 -8.24 -3.07 -0.62
CA PHE A 104 -8.20 -4.25 0.23
C PHE A 104 -7.07 -4.17 1.27
N ALA A 105 -5.87 -3.76 0.87
CA ALA A 105 -4.74 -3.55 1.77
C ALA A 105 -5.04 -2.48 2.82
N TRP A 106 -5.64 -1.34 2.41
CA TRP A 106 -6.08 -0.29 3.32
C TRP A 106 -7.12 -0.80 4.34
N ALA A 107 -8.09 -1.60 3.91
CA ALA A 107 -9.09 -2.19 4.81
C ALA A 107 -8.45 -3.15 5.84
N LEU A 108 -7.51 -4.00 5.41
CA LEU A 108 -6.75 -4.87 6.32
C LEU A 108 -5.92 -4.08 7.32
N MET A 109 -5.27 -3.01 6.86
CA MET A 109 -4.48 -2.11 7.69
C MET A 109 -5.35 -1.41 8.75
N LEU A 110 -6.53 -0.89 8.36
CA LEU A 110 -7.50 -0.34 9.30
C LEU A 110 -7.97 -1.36 10.34
N LYS A 111 -8.15 -2.63 9.94
CA LYS A 111 -8.48 -3.72 10.85
C LYS A 111 -7.33 -4.02 11.81
N GLY A 112 -6.09 -4.07 11.32
CA GLY A 112 -4.89 -4.28 12.13
C GLY A 112 -4.71 -3.20 13.20
N MET A 113 -4.89 -1.93 12.85
CA MET A 113 -4.80 -0.81 13.80
C MET A 113 -5.90 -0.80 14.89
N ARG A 114 -6.97 -1.57 14.74
CA ARG A 114 -8.01 -1.71 15.79
C ARG A 114 -7.65 -2.73 16.85
N ILE A 115 -6.68 -3.60 16.59
CA ILE A 115 -6.26 -4.61 17.55
C ILE A 115 -5.37 -3.91 18.57
N THR A 116 -5.87 -3.72 19.79
CA THR A 116 -5.07 -3.20 20.91
C THR A 116 -3.93 -4.19 21.17
N PRO A 117 -2.66 -3.73 21.23
CA PRO A 117 -1.57 -4.61 21.63
C PRO A 117 -1.86 -5.08 23.05
N THR A 118 -2.16 -6.36 23.23
CA THR A 118 -2.21 -6.98 24.55
C THR A 118 -0.84 -6.76 25.17
N GLN A 119 -0.76 -5.93 26.21
CA GLN A 119 0.46 -5.75 27.00
C GLN A 119 0.76 -7.07 27.69
N GLN A 120 1.47 -7.97 27.02
CA GLN A 120 2.22 -9.02 27.70
C GLN A 120 3.40 -8.31 28.35
N ALA A 121 3.20 -7.94 29.61
CA ALA A 121 4.27 -7.53 30.50
C ALA A 121 5.32 -8.64 30.47
N ILE A 122 6.48 -8.36 29.86
CA ILE A 122 7.67 -9.18 30.08
C ILE A 122 8.09 -8.85 31.51
N THR A 123 7.48 -9.52 32.48
CA THR A 123 8.00 -9.64 33.83
C THR A 123 9.18 -10.59 33.75
N CYS A 124 10.37 -10.02 33.61
CA CYS A 124 11.62 -10.65 34.02
C CYS A 124 12.15 -9.88 35.24
#